data_AF-A0AAW2KTD9-F1
#
_entry.id   AF-A0AAW2KTD9-F1
#
_cell.length_a   1.000
_cell.length_b   1.000
_cell.length_c   1.000
_cell.angle_alpha   90.00
_cell.angle_beta   90.00
_cell.angle_gamma   90.00
#
_symmetry.space_group_name_H-M   'P 1'
#
loop_
_entity.id
_entity.type
_entity.pdbx_description
1 polymer ?
#
loop_
_entity_poly.entity_id
_entity_poly.type
_entity_poly.pdbx_seq_one_letter_code
_entity_poly.pdbx_strand_id
1 'polypeptide(L)'
;MYRGYISEMFVPYQDLSEEWYFRTFLDAGEFGVGICAVPLQPHTDCPPNAVFLDGYYTTRDGTPAKTSNVFCVFERYAGDIMWRHSETILPSDTVEVRPDVTLVVRMVSTVANYDYIIDWEFKQSGSIKITTSLSGILAVKASAYTHKVLEWVTKSQLDWLFSI
;
A
#
# COMPACT_ATOMS: atom_id res chain seq x y z
N MET A 1 18.67 -5.41 -8.51
CA MET A 1 17.32 -5.94 -8.79
C MET A 1 17.01 -5.71 -10.26
N TYR A 2 16.62 -6.75 -11.02
CA TYR A 2 16.25 -6.58 -12.44
C TYR A 2 14.77 -6.21 -12.61
N ARG A 3 13.87 -6.87 -11.89
CA ARG A 3 12.42 -6.60 -11.88
C ARG A 3 11.83 -6.97 -10.52
N GLY A 4 10.86 -6.20 -10.03
CA GLY A 4 10.06 -6.49 -8.85
C GLY A 4 8.68 -5.84 -8.97
N TYR A 5 7.63 -6.54 -8.56
CA TYR A 5 6.23 -6.10 -8.63
C TYR A 5 5.37 -7.02 -7.76
N ILE A 6 4.25 -6.53 -7.25
CA ILE A 6 3.27 -7.39 -6.59
C ILE A 6 2.67 -8.32 -7.65
N SER A 7 2.90 -9.62 -7.50
CA SER A 7 2.42 -10.62 -8.45
C SER A 7 1.01 -11.08 -8.13
N GLU A 8 0.64 -11.17 -6.84
CA GLU A 8 -0.70 -11.56 -6.40
C GLU A 8 -1.01 -11.10 -4.97
N MET A 9 -2.29 -10.97 -4.65
CA MET A 9 -2.84 -10.75 -3.32
C MET A 9 -4.00 -11.73 -3.09
N PHE A 10 -3.86 -12.59 -2.09
CA PHE A 10 -4.84 -13.60 -1.74
C PHE A 10 -5.61 -13.22 -0.47
N VAL A 11 -6.94 -13.23 -0.57
CA VAL A 11 -7.87 -12.72 0.47
C VAL A 11 -8.91 -13.78 0.84
N PRO A 12 -8.53 -14.84 1.58
CA PRO A 12 -9.45 -15.88 1.99
C PRO A 12 -10.32 -15.42 3.18
N TYR A 13 -11.63 -15.49 3.00
CA TYR A 13 -12.59 -15.35 4.08
C TYR A 13 -12.80 -16.70 4.79
N GLN A 14 -12.87 -16.67 6.12
CA GLN A 14 -12.94 -17.87 6.97
C GLN A 14 -14.37 -18.15 7.48
N ASP A 15 -15.39 -17.80 6.69
CA ASP A 15 -16.80 -18.10 7.00
C ASP A 15 -17.28 -19.26 6.12
N LEU A 16 -17.67 -20.38 6.75
CA LEU A 16 -18.09 -21.61 6.09
C LEU A 16 -19.54 -21.61 5.59
N SER A 17 -20.29 -20.56 5.87
CA SER A 17 -21.68 -20.44 5.38
C SER A 17 -21.75 -20.36 3.86
N GLU A 18 -22.89 -20.76 3.33
CA GLU A 18 -23.14 -20.82 1.88
C GLU A 18 -22.89 -19.47 1.18
N GLU A 19 -23.09 -18.34 1.87
CA GLU A 19 -22.94 -17.02 1.26
C GLU A 19 -21.48 -16.50 1.23
N TRP A 20 -20.56 -17.16 1.94
CA TRP A 20 -19.18 -16.68 2.13
C TRP A 20 -18.08 -17.71 1.86
N TYR A 21 -18.36 -19.01 1.87
CA TYR A 21 -17.32 -20.06 1.78
C TYR A 21 -16.43 -19.98 0.52
N PHE A 22 -16.95 -19.42 -0.57
CA PHE A 22 -16.25 -19.28 -1.85
C PHE A 22 -15.48 -17.97 -2.01
N ARG A 23 -15.55 -17.06 -1.01
CA ARG A 23 -14.88 -15.77 -1.08
C ARG A 23 -13.40 -15.95 -0.73
N THR A 24 -12.60 -16.18 -1.75
CA THR A 24 -11.14 -16.35 -1.62
C THR A 24 -10.44 -15.62 -2.75
N PHE A 25 -10.49 -14.28 -2.72
CA PHE A 25 -10.12 -13.46 -3.86
C PHE A 25 -8.64 -13.55 -4.20
N LEU A 26 -8.34 -13.52 -5.49
CA LEU A 26 -7.01 -13.35 -6.05
C LEU A 26 -7.00 -12.00 -6.77
N ASP A 27 -6.76 -10.93 -6.03
CA ASP A 27 -7.11 -9.58 -6.49
C ASP A 27 -6.34 -9.14 -7.74
N ALA A 28 -5.09 -9.58 -7.90
CA ALA A 28 -4.31 -9.27 -9.09
C ALA A 28 -4.78 -10.10 -10.30
N GLY A 29 -5.03 -11.39 -10.11
CA GLY A 29 -5.50 -12.28 -11.18
C GLY A 29 -6.95 -12.04 -11.61
N GLU A 30 -7.85 -11.74 -10.67
CA GLU A 30 -9.29 -11.64 -10.90
C GLU A 30 -9.75 -10.23 -11.28
N PHE A 31 -9.17 -9.20 -10.66
CA PHE A 31 -9.58 -7.81 -10.85
C PHE A 31 -8.51 -6.92 -11.50
N GLY A 32 -7.23 -7.20 -11.21
CA GLY A 32 -6.10 -6.48 -11.75
C GLY A 32 -5.74 -5.25 -10.91
N VAL A 33 -4.67 -5.35 -10.13
CA VAL A 33 -4.19 -4.28 -9.23
C VAL A 33 -3.90 -2.97 -9.97
N GLY A 34 -3.39 -3.04 -11.21
CA GLY A 34 -3.13 -1.84 -12.01
C GLY A 34 -4.39 -1.19 -12.61
N ILE A 35 -5.42 -2.00 -12.91
CA ILE A 35 -6.71 -1.49 -13.42
C ILE A 35 -7.51 -0.86 -12.28
N CYS A 36 -7.40 -1.42 -11.07
CA CYS A 36 -7.99 -0.90 -9.84
C CYS A 36 -7.22 0.27 -9.22
N ALA A 37 -6.16 0.78 -9.87
CA ALA A 37 -5.42 1.92 -9.38
C ALA A 37 -6.26 3.21 -9.46
N VAL A 38 -6.31 3.95 -8.36
CA VAL A 38 -7.16 5.15 -8.21
C VAL A 38 -6.35 6.45 -8.22
N PRO A 39 -6.93 7.59 -8.65
CA PRO A 39 -6.27 8.89 -8.56
C PRO A 39 -5.91 9.27 -7.13
N LEU A 40 -4.62 9.48 -6.87
CA LEU A 40 -4.11 9.93 -5.59
C LEU A 40 -4.48 11.40 -5.35
N GLN A 41 -4.96 11.70 -4.14
CA GLN A 41 -5.32 13.04 -3.71
C GLN A 41 -4.08 13.79 -3.21
N PRO A 42 -3.70 14.92 -3.85
CA PRO A 42 -2.60 15.74 -3.38
C PRO A 42 -2.78 16.20 -1.94
N HIS A 43 -1.69 16.26 -1.20
CA HIS A 43 -1.62 16.66 0.21
C HIS A 43 -2.27 15.71 1.22
N THR A 44 -3.04 14.72 0.77
CA THR A 44 -3.70 13.72 1.63
C THR A 44 -3.05 12.36 1.46
N ASP A 45 -3.03 11.83 0.24
CA ASP A 45 -2.39 10.54 -0.06
C ASP A 45 -0.88 10.69 -0.25
N CYS A 46 -0.43 11.86 -0.71
CA CYS A 46 0.99 12.17 -0.96
C CYS A 46 1.34 13.57 -0.46
N PRO A 47 2.59 13.78 0.00
CA PRO A 47 3.01 15.06 0.56
C PRO A 47 3.09 16.17 -0.50
N PRO A 48 3.18 17.45 -0.08
CA PRO A 48 3.21 18.59 -1.00
C PRO A 48 4.38 18.61 -2.00
N ASN A 49 5.49 17.94 -1.68
CA ASN A 49 6.66 17.82 -2.55
C ASN A 49 6.56 16.65 -3.54
N ALA A 50 5.40 15.99 -3.65
CA ALA A 50 5.23 14.86 -4.54
C ALA A 50 5.04 15.29 -6.01
N VAL A 51 5.65 14.52 -6.90
CA VAL A 51 5.40 14.58 -8.34
C VAL A 51 4.45 13.45 -8.71
N PHE A 52 3.38 13.77 -9.42
CA PHE A 52 2.36 12.81 -9.83
C PHE A 52 2.61 12.31 -11.25
N LEU A 53 2.29 11.04 -11.49
CA LEU A 53 2.37 10.40 -12.79
C LEU A 53 1.02 9.78 -13.14
N ASP A 54 0.60 10.01 -14.38
CA ASP A 54 -0.64 9.45 -14.93
C ASP A 54 -0.41 8.00 -15.38
N GLY A 55 -1.47 7.20 -15.32
CA GLY A 55 -1.50 5.83 -15.84
C GLY A 55 -2.45 5.72 -17.03
N TYR A 56 -2.20 4.72 -17.88
CA TYR A 56 -3.14 4.31 -18.93
C TYR A 56 -3.43 2.83 -18.79
N TYR A 57 -4.68 2.44 -18.94
CA TYR A 57 -5.10 1.05 -19.03
C TYR A 57 -6.08 0.87 -20.18
N THR A 58 -6.40 -0.37 -20.50
CA THR A 58 -7.31 -0.72 -21.60
C THR A 58 -8.72 -0.95 -21.05
N THR A 59 -9.71 -0.31 -21.65
CA THR A 59 -11.14 -0.57 -21.37
C THR A 59 -11.58 -1.91 -21.97
N ARG A 60 -12.82 -2.34 -21.66
CA ARG A 60 -13.38 -3.59 -22.18
C ARG A 60 -13.50 -3.64 -23.71
N ASP A 61 -13.67 -2.49 -24.36
CA ASP A 61 -13.73 -2.36 -25.82
C ASP A 61 -12.36 -2.12 -26.47
N GLY A 62 -11.26 -2.18 -25.71
CA GLY A 62 -9.90 -2.07 -26.23
C GLY A 62 -9.38 -0.65 -26.35
N THR A 63 -10.12 0.36 -25.87
CA THR A 63 -9.70 1.77 -25.95
C THR A 63 -8.78 2.14 -24.78
N PRO A 64 -7.79 3.04 -24.98
CA PRO A 64 -6.93 3.50 -23.90
C PRO A 64 -7.69 4.47 -23.00
N ALA A 65 -7.83 4.12 -21.72
CA ALA A 65 -8.36 4.99 -20.67
C ALA A 65 -7.21 5.60 -19.86
N LYS A 66 -7.22 6.92 -19.73
CA LYS A 66 -6.29 7.67 -18.88
C LYS A 66 -6.85 7.78 -17.46
N THR A 67 -6.01 7.50 -16.48
CA THR A 67 -6.24 7.89 -15.09
C THR A 67 -5.13 8.84 -14.64
N SER A 68 -5.53 10.00 -14.15
CA SER A 68 -4.57 11.00 -13.66
C SER A 68 -4.07 10.64 -12.27
N ASN A 69 -2.84 11.04 -11.94
CA ASN A 69 -2.26 10.93 -10.60
C ASN A 69 -2.27 9.50 -10.01
N VAL A 70 -1.98 8.49 -10.83
CA VAL A 70 -1.98 7.07 -10.41
C VAL A 70 -0.78 6.75 -9.53
N PHE A 71 0.36 7.34 -9.82
CA PHE A 71 1.55 7.25 -8.98
C PHE A 71 1.90 8.61 -8.42
N CYS A 72 2.52 8.61 -7.23
CA CYS A 72 3.25 9.77 -6.74
C CYS A 72 4.66 9.37 -6.33
N VAL A 73 5.62 10.25 -6.64
CA VAL A 73 7.03 10.10 -6.33
C VAL A 73 7.46 11.27 -5.45
N PHE A 74 8.01 10.98 -4.27
CA PHE A 74 8.40 12.02 -3.32
C PHE A 74 9.56 11.61 -2.43
N GLU A 75 10.28 12.61 -1.93
CA GLU A 75 11.22 12.42 -0.83
C GLU A 75 10.46 12.45 0.51
N ARG A 76 10.72 11.45 1.35
CA ARG A 76 10.18 11.35 2.70
C ARG A 76 11.23 11.78 3.71
N TYR A 77 10.82 12.71 4.58
CA TYR A 77 11.61 13.24 5.69
C TYR A 77 10.98 12.78 7.00
N ALA A 78 11.19 11.51 7.37
CA ALA A 78 10.55 10.89 8.54
C ALA A 78 11.14 11.36 9.89
N GLY A 79 12.29 12.05 9.85
CA GLY A 79 13.02 12.47 11.05
C GLY A 79 13.94 11.38 11.61
N ASP A 80 14.07 10.24 10.92
CA ASP A 80 14.97 9.17 11.29
C ASP A 80 16.45 9.53 11.02
N ILE A 81 17.36 8.91 11.77
CA ILE A 81 18.80 9.08 11.64
C ILE A 81 19.33 8.01 10.68
N MET A 82 20.00 8.41 9.59
CA MET A 82 20.66 7.47 8.69
C MET A 82 21.89 6.86 9.35
N TRP A 83 22.77 7.72 9.86
CA TRP A 83 23.90 7.32 10.69
C TRP A 83 24.36 8.49 11.57
N ARG A 84 25.01 8.17 12.68
CA ARG A 84 25.64 9.16 13.56
C ARG A 84 26.88 8.59 14.24
N HIS A 85 27.80 9.48 14.58
CA HIS A 85 28.94 9.16 15.42
C HIS A 85 29.26 10.34 16.34
N SER A 86 29.67 10.04 17.56
CA SER A 86 30.14 11.02 18.55
C SER A 86 31.44 10.49 19.14
N GLU A 87 32.55 11.17 18.88
CA GLU A 87 33.86 10.83 19.42
C GLU A 87 33.99 11.46 20.81
N THR A 88 34.12 10.64 21.85
CA THR A 88 34.12 11.08 23.26
C THR A 88 35.45 10.85 23.97
N ILE A 89 36.41 10.19 23.32
CA ILE A 89 37.71 9.82 23.90
C ILE A 89 38.76 10.87 23.54
N LEU A 90 38.67 11.45 22.33
CA LEU A 90 39.56 12.55 21.93
C LEU A 90 39.09 13.88 22.53
N PRO A 91 40.00 14.85 22.77
CA PRO A 91 39.65 16.20 23.25
C PRO A 91 38.79 17.01 22.28
N SER A 92 38.51 16.49 21.09
CA SER A 92 37.65 17.13 20.10
C SER A 92 36.19 16.77 20.36
N ASP A 93 35.31 17.77 20.47
CA ASP A 93 33.86 17.59 20.50
C ASP A 93 33.31 17.28 19.09
N THR A 94 33.80 16.20 18.46
CA THR A 94 33.43 15.83 17.09
C THR A 94 32.13 15.01 17.11
N VAL A 95 31.06 15.59 16.59
CA VAL A 95 29.76 14.94 16.40
C VAL A 95 29.33 15.07 14.94
N GLU A 96 29.06 13.94 14.30
CA GLU A 96 28.55 13.86 12.94
C GLU A 96 27.22 13.10 12.91
N VAL A 97 26.22 13.68 12.25
CA VAL A 97 24.88 13.10 12.11
C VAL A 97 24.40 13.33 10.68
N ARG A 98 23.79 12.32 10.07
CA ARG A 98 23.11 12.44 8.78
C ARG A 98 21.65 11.98 8.89
N PRO A 99 20.68 12.78 8.40
CA PRO A 99 19.28 12.38 8.39
C PRO A 99 19.04 11.29 7.34
N ASP A 100 18.04 10.44 7.58
CA ASP A 100 17.56 9.46 6.62
C ASP A 100 16.49 10.10 5.73
N VAL A 101 16.84 10.29 4.45
CA VAL A 101 15.94 10.79 3.40
C VAL A 101 15.71 9.66 2.42
N THR A 102 14.46 9.28 2.23
CA THR A 102 14.09 8.15 1.37
C THR A 102 13.25 8.61 0.17
N LEU A 103 13.45 7.98 -0.98
CA LEU A 103 12.62 8.21 -2.17
C LEU A 103 11.50 7.18 -2.18
N VAL A 104 10.25 7.64 -2.22
CA VAL A 104 9.07 6.77 -2.21
C VAL A 104 8.34 6.88 -3.53
N VAL A 105 8.04 5.73 -4.13
CA VAL A 105 7.07 5.60 -5.23
C VAL A 105 5.82 4.92 -4.66
N ARG A 106 4.70 5.62 -4.68
CA ARG A 106 3.42 5.17 -4.12
C ARG A 106 2.37 4.97 -5.19
N MET A 107 1.58 3.92 -5.03
CA MET A 107 0.33 3.68 -5.76
C MET A 107 -0.74 3.21 -4.76
N VAL A 108 -2.00 3.58 -5.00
CA VAL A 108 -3.14 3.03 -4.26
C VAL A 108 -4.03 2.27 -5.21
N SER A 109 -4.38 1.04 -4.84
CA SER A 109 -5.35 0.22 -5.56
C SER A 109 -6.57 -0.02 -4.68
N THR A 110 -7.74 0.32 -5.20
CA THR A 110 -9.01 0.10 -4.50
C THR A 110 -9.75 -1.07 -5.17
N VAL A 111 -9.77 -2.22 -4.49
CA VAL A 111 -10.50 -3.41 -4.96
C VAL A 111 -11.74 -3.58 -4.10
N ALA A 112 -12.89 -3.23 -4.70
CA ALA A 112 -14.18 -3.18 -4.00
C ALA A 112 -14.11 -2.35 -2.71
N ASN A 113 -14.12 -2.99 -1.55
CA ASN A 113 -14.12 -2.34 -0.23
C ASN A 113 -12.72 -2.15 0.37
N TYR A 114 -11.66 -2.57 -0.32
CA TYR A 114 -10.30 -2.57 0.19
C TYR A 114 -9.42 -1.53 -0.51
N ASP A 115 -8.61 -0.83 0.28
CA ASP A 115 -7.61 0.11 -0.23
C ASP A 115 -6.20 -0.39 0.12
N TYR A 116 -5.42 -0.75 -0.89
CA TYR A 116 -4.02 -1.17 -0.77
C TYR A 116 -3.10 -0.01 -1.11
N ILE A 117 -2.34 0.47 -0.13
CA ILE A 117 -1.33 1.51 -0.32
C ILE A 117 0.03 0.83 -0.48
N ILE A 118 0.58 0.87 -1.68
CA ILE A 118 1.80 0.16 -2.05
C ILE A 118 2.93 1.17 -2.19
N ASP A 119 3.91 1.08 -1.29
CA ASP A 119 5.10 1.93 -1.26
C ASP A 119 6.35 1.13 -1.66
N TRP A 120 7.08 1.65 -2.65
CA TRP A 120 8.47 1.28 -2.91
C TRP A 120 9.38 2.39 -2.39
N GLU A 121 10.13 2.09 -1.34
CA GLU A 121 11.00 3.03 -0.63
C GLU A 121 12.48 2.71 -0.90
N PHE A 122 13.20 3.66 -1.47
CA PHE A 122 14.62 3.58 -1.77
C PHE A 122 15.41 4.42 -0.78
N LYS A 123 16.35 3.79 -0.08
CA LYS A 123 17.17 4.43 0.96
C LYS A 123 18.56 4.77 0.45
N GLN A 124 19.15 5.83 0.99
CA GLN A 124 20.54 6.21 0.72
C GLN A 124 21.56 5.13 1.15
N SER A 125 21.19 4.24 2.07
CA SER A 125 21.97 3.04 2.44
C SER A 125 22.05 1.98 1.34
N GLY A 126 21.31 2.14 0.23
CA GLY A 126 21.18 1.15 -0.84
C GLY A 126 20.09 0.10 -0.59
N SER A 127 19.36 0.20 0.53
CA SER A 127 18.25 -0.70 0.85
C SER A 127 16.99 -0.34 0.06
N ILE A 128 16.23 -1.35 -0.34
CA ILE A 128 14.90 -1.21 -0.92
C ILE A 128 13.90 -1.81 0.08
N LYS A 129 12.91 -1.02 0.51
CA LYS A 129 11.83 -1.45 1.39
C LYS A 129 10.52 -1.38 0.64
N ILE A 130 9.78 -2.48 0.66
CA ILE A 130 8.46 -2.59 0.03
C ILE A 130 7.46 -2.71 1.17
N THR A 131 6.41 -1.90 1.15
CA THR A 131 5.39 -1.89 2.20
C THR A 131 4.02 -1.80 1.58
N THR A 132 3.12 -2.69 2.00
CA THR A 132 1.69 -2.59 1.69
C THR A 132 0.96 -2.23 2.98
N SER A 133 0.27 -1.09 2.98
CA SER A 133 -0.60 -0.67 4.08
C SER A 133 -2.07 -0.90 3.70
N LEU A 134 -2.89 -1.31 4.67
CA LEU A 134 -4.29 -1.67 4.45
C LEU A 134 -5.21 -0.61 5.04
N SER A 135 -6.16 -0.13 4.24
CA SER A 135 -7.24 0.76 4.64
C SER A 135 -8.57 0.29 4.02
N GLY A 136 -9.54 1.19 3.95
CA GLY A 136 -10.86 0.94 3.37
C GLY A 136 -11.88 0.49 4.40
N ILE A 137 -12.81 -0.35 3.96
CA ILE A 137 -13.98 -0.75 4.74
C ILE A 137 -13.97 -2.26 4.88
N LEU A 138 -14.30 -2.75 6.08
CA LEU A 138 -14.49 -4.17 6.30
C LEU A 138 -15.65 -4.70 5.46
N ALA A 139 -15.43 -5.81 4.76
CA ALA A 139 -16.55 -6.58 4.23
C ALA A 139 -17.34 -7.18 5.40
N VAL A 140 -18.63 -6.90 5.44
CA VAL A 140 -19.50 -7.24 6.57
C VAL A 140 -20.65 -8.15 6.16
N LYS A 141 -21.07 -9.00 7.10
CA LYS A 141 -22.19 -9.93 6.96
C LYS A 141 -23.26 -9.59 7.98
N ALA A 142 -24.53 -9.61 7.55
CA ALA A 142 -25.66 -9.54 8.46
C ALA A 142 -25.70 -10.81 9.34
N SER A 143 -25.86 -10.64 10.65
CA SER A 143 -25.75 -11.75 11.58
C SER A 143 -26.50 -11.50 12.88
N ALA A 144 -27.07 -12.57 13.44
CA ALA A 144 -27.71 -12.56 14.75
C ALA A 144 -26.70 -12.69 15.91
N TYR A 145 -25.41 -12.95 15.62
CA TYR A 145 -24.39 -13.26 16.63
C TYR A 145 -23.81 -12.01 17.35
N THR A 146 -23.18 -12.24 18.51
CA THR A 146 -22.78 -11.24 19.52
C THR A 146 -21.44 -10.53 19.27
N HIS A 147 -20.58 -10.99 18.36
CA HIS A 147 -19.34 -10.29 17.97
C HIS A 147 -19.61 -9.21 16.91
N LYS A 148 -20.34 -8.18 17.34
CA LYS A 148 -20.88 -7.12 16.50
C LYS A 148 -19.82 -6.06 16.19
N VAL A 149 -19.72 -5.66 14.92
CA VAL A 149 -19.02 -4.41 14.52
C VAL A 149 -20.00 -3.24 14.61
N LEU A 150 -21.26 -3.49 14.24
CA LEU A 150 -22.42 -2.61 14.39
C LEU A 150 -23.65 -3.49 14.72
N GLU A 151 -24.77 -2.87 15.11
CA GLU A 151 -25.99 -3.61 15.41
C GLU A 151 -26.41 -4.50 14.22
N TRP A 152 -26.59 -5.80 14.47
CA TRP A 152 -26.95 -6.82 13.46
C TRP A 152 -25.87 -7.13 12.39
N VAL A 153 -24.63 -6.68 12.59
CA VAL A 153 -23.54 -6.82 11.61
C VAL A 153 -22.28 -7.42 12.24
N THR A 154 -21.76 -8.49 11.64
CA THR A 154 -20.50 -9.15 12.05
C THR A 154 -19.45 -9.07 10.94
N LYS A 155 -18.17 -8.96 11.34
CA LYS A 155 -17.02 -9.17 10.46
C LYS A 155 -16.67 -10.65 10.44
N SER A 156 -16.49 -11.23 9.25
CA SER A 156 -15.84 -12.52 9.07
C SER A 156 -14.33 -12.40 9.28
N GLN A 157 -13.72 -13.38 9.93
CA GLN A 157 -12.26 -13.50 9.92
C GLN A 157 -11.75 -13.70 8.49
N LEU A 158 -10.61 -13.10 8.18
CA LEU A 158 -9.94 -13.19 6.88
C LEU A 158 -8.45 -12.90 7.07
N ASP A 159 -7.65 -13.36 6.13
CA ASP A 159 -6.21 -13.09 6.06
C ASP A 159 -5.85 -12.31 4.80
N TRP A 160 -4.68 -11.65 4.85
CA TRP A 160 -4.10 -10.91 3.75
C TRP A 160 -2.73 -11.49 3.40
N LEU A 161 -2.60 -12.09 2.23
CA LEU A 161 -1.35 -12.68 1.77
C LEU A 161 -0.89 -12.01 0.47
N PHE A 162 0.31 -11.44 0.47
CA PHE A 162 0.88 -10.74 -0.68
C PHE A 162 2.07 -11.52 -1.23
N SER A 163 2.15 -11.66 -2.56
CA SER A 163 3.32 -12.17 -3.27
C SER A 163 4.03 -11.04 -3.99
N ILE A 164 5.30 -10.80 -3.64
CA ILE A 164 6.17 -9.73 -4.16
C ILE A 164 7.35 -10.36 -4.90
#